data_AF-A0A7S4QQZ3-F1
#
_entry.id   AF-A0A7S4QQZ3-F1
#
_cell.length_a   1.000
_cell.length_b   1.000
_cell.length_c   1.000
_cell.angle_alpha   90.00
_cell.angle_beta   90.00
_cell.angle_gamma   90.00
#
_symmetry.space_group_name_H-M   'P 1'
#
loop_
_entity.id
_entity.type
_entity.pdbx_description
1 polymer ?
#
loop_
_entity_poly.entity_id
_entity_poly.type
_entity_poly.pdbx_seq_one_letter_code
_entity_poly.pdbx_strand_id
1 'polypeptide(L)'
;FSSLQIISPPSIGTVLKQIRELTDNGGTLDQWGYKFGTVEQVFTNLLSFLQENFDRLSPRVQEALCERPLVPVGTTLVKANRLFFRLAKDLAPFFYEVPRAFGAYDLLLRKLGVCDSPKPEDYASSLVELKEEMGDFKLNANELNSTIVVINLIANEGKNSTLRSSARSPIFAPNSKGVLINTGYLLQNDCPWLVQGGRLDLSLVHLTHPKLSKELCEQLHIKRMSECIVEVLEEGFQPKALLGPNEHISQIQEMMYSDTFNTTINQLKNRKPGVNNIHLKTFRVVPVELLRTQFLYSRTRQGRMDITKEPVGTYCLIDGNIIFVSKLPKGLTIELVVASTICDFYKISKQNIPGLSAMLASNQSNLDLIMKTMGMEGLCETNNEKRRGEPGHPLVKADLDLIQLKPLKVFAKDEIVAVKEEGNESGLVYGVVLESGGGGSLSRLRIRVGKEKVIDLISSEVLSLQSGVMATKQNGEVANGVSPDNLSCTNGLLQSVDDIQDDLEFNLTSNGDEKNVVTNQSALRPIDRRDIVHAVQDLLKSANLSLNDDVKLVMESNLELRDQMAQKDLHMDSLVREGRALAKNLSKGIDAFLCPITRVSSLCVDILTEGYVAYDCLYCIMFSEHFF
;
A
#
# COMPACT_ATOMS: atom_id res chain seq x y z
N PHE A 1 -33.90 2.57 -69.92
CA PHE A 1 -34.82 1.93 -68.94
C PHE A 1 -34.99 0.47 -69.32
N SER A 2 -34.68 -0.46 -68.41
CA SER A 2 -34.89 -1.89 -68.67
C SER A 2 -36.39 -2.19 -68.69
N SER A 3 -36.82 -3.17 -69.50
CA SER A 3 -38.22 -3.61 -69.62
C SER A 3 -38.82 -4.15 -68.31
N LEU A 4 -37.97 -4.40 -67.31
CA LEU A 4 -38.33 -4.91 -65.98
C LEU A 4 -38.40 -3.80 -64.91
N GLN A 5 -38.30 -2.51 -65.29
CA GLN A 5 -38.18 -1.37 -64.35
C GLN A 5 -37.02 -1.48 -63.35
N ILE A 6 -36.03 -2.34 -63.63
CA ILE A 6 -34.82 -2.43 -62.82
C ILE A 6 -33.98 -1.19 -63.13
N ILE A 7 -33.89 -0.28 -62.16
CA ILE A 7 -33.10 0.95 -62.21
C ILE A 7 -31.71 0.64 -61.63
N SER A 8 -30.66 0.90 -62.41
CA SER A 8 -29.26 0.83 -61.98
C SER A 8 -28.59 2.20 -62.23
N PRO A 9 -27.93 2.81 -61.22
CA PRO A 9 -27.78 2.33 -59.84
C PRO A 9 -29.11 2.40 -59.05
N PRO A 10 -29.30 1.53 -58.04
CA PRO A 10 -30.51 1.51 -57.21
C PRO A 10 -30.66 2.81 -56.41
N SER A 11 -31.90 3.19 -56.08
CA SER A 11 -32.15 4.36 -55.23
C SER A 11 -31.68 4.10 -53.79
N ILE A 12 -31.16 5.14 -53.13
CA ILE A 12 -30.70 5.07 -51.73
C ILE A 12 -31.80 4.51 -50.81
N GLY A 13 -33.05 4.94 -51.00
CA GLY A 13 -34.18 4.47 -50.20
C GLY A 13 -34.45 2.97 -50.36
N THR A 14 -34.24 2.41 -51.56
CA THR A 14 -34.37 0.97 -51.80
C THR A 14 -33.29 0.19 -51.06
N VAL A 15 -32.03 0.65 -51.11
CA VAL A 15 -30.90 0.00 -50.43
C VAL A 15 -31.05 0.05 -48.91
N LEU A 16 -31.48 1.19 -48.35
CA LEU A 16 -31.74 1.31 -46.90
C LEU A 16 -32.88 0.38 -46.43
N LYS A 17 -33.91 0.19 -47.26
CA LYS A 17 -34.98 -0.78 -46.98
C LYS A 17 -34.46 -2.21 -47.00
N GLN A 18 -33.61 -2.56 -47.97
CA GLN A 18 -32.96 -3.88 -48.03
C GLN A 18 -32.06 -4.13 -46.82
N ILE A 19 -31.24 -3.15 -46.42
CA ILE A 19 -30.44 -3.23 -45.20
C ILE A 19 -31.34 -3.52 -44.00
N ARG A 20 -32.43 -2.78 -43.86
CA ARG A 20 -33.40 -2.99 -42.77
C ARG A 20 -33.95 -4.41 -42.75
N GLU A 21 -34.43 -4.92 -43.88
CA GLU A 21 -34.98 -6.27 -43.97
C GLU A 21 -33.93 -7.35 -43.66
N LEU A 22 -32.67 -7.13 -44.04
CA LEU A 22 -31.56 -8.05 -43.75
C LEU A 22 -31.14 -8.01 -42.27
N THR A 23 -31.20 -6.85 -41.61
CA THR A 23 -30.79 -6.69 -40.21
C THR A 23 -31.88 -6.98 -39.18
N ASP A 24 -33.16 -6.85 -39.55
CA ASP A 24 -34.29 -6.98 -38.61
C ASP A 24 -34.53 -8.45 -38.16
N ASN A 25 -34.01 -9.45 -38.89
CA ASN A 25 -34.13 -10.88 -38.53
C ASN A 25 -33.07 -11.39 -37.54
N GLY A 26 -32.65 -10.55 -36.58
CA GLY A 26 -31.73 -10.96 -35.50
C GLY A 26 -30.28 -11.22 -35.94
N GLY A 27 -29.91 -10.86 -37.17
CA GLY A 27 -28.53 -10.93 -37.65
C GLY A 27 -28.00 -12.32 -38.00
N THR A 28 -28.80 -13.39 -37.90
CA THR A 28 -28.32 -14.75 -38.20
C THR A 28 -28.34 -15.03 -39.71
N LEU A 29 -27.21 -15.48 -40.25
CA LEU A 29 -26.98 -15.80 -41.66
C LEU A 29 -26.93 -17.31 -41.93
N ASP A 30 -27.15 -18.15 -40.90
CA ASP A 30 -27.11 -19.62 -40.98
C ASP A 30 -28.03 -20.20 -42.08
N GLN A 31 -29.12 -19.50 -42.42
CA GLN A 31 -30.10 -19.91 -43.43
C GLN A 31 -30.03 -19.04 -44.70
N TRP A 32 -28.82 -18.76 -45.19
CA TRP A 32 -28.65 -18.00 -46.44
C TRP A 32 -29.25 -18.73 -47.65
N GLY A 33 -30.48 -18.38 -48.01
CA GLY A 33 -31.24 -19.02 -49.10
C GLY A 33 -31.05 -18.36 -50.47
N TYR A 34 -30.23 -17.31 -50.59
CA TYR A 34 -30.07 -16.59 -51.84
C TYR A 34 -29.10 -17.30 -52.79
N LYS A 35 -29.64 -17.85 -53.88
CA LYS A 35 -28.91 -18.71 -54.82
C LYS A 35 -27.99 -17.95 -55.79
N PHE A 36 -28.15 -16.63 -55.92
CA PHE A 36 -27.48 -15.84 -56.97
C PHE A 36 -26.26 -15.06 -56.47
N GLY A 37 -25.87 -15.22 -55.20
CA GLY A 37 -24.68 -14.58 -54.63
C GLY A 37 -24.38 -15.09 -53.24
N THR A 38 -23.09 -15.17 -52.90
CA THR A 38 -22.66 -15.48 -51.53
C THR A 38 -22.93 -14.28 -50.60
N VAL A 39 -23.00 -14.54 -49.30
CA VAL A 39 -23.11 -13.48 -48.27
C VAL A 39 -22.04 -12.40 -48.52
N GLU A 40 -20.78 -12.82 -48.68
CA GLU A 40 -19.67 -11.90 -48.90
C GLU A 40 -19.87 -11.02 -50.13
N GLN A 41 -20.30 -11.58 -51.26
CA GLN A 41 -20.53 -10.80 -52.50
C GLN A 41 -21.63 -9.77 -52.34
N VAL A 42 -22.75 -10.13 -51.71
CA VAL A 42 -23.88 -9.23 -51.50
C VAL A 42 -23.48 -8.09 -50.56
N PHE A 43 -22.85 -8.41 -49.43
CA PHE A 43 -22.42 -7.39 -48.47
C PHE A 43 -21.26 -6.54 -49.00
N THR A 44 -20.38 -7.08 -49.84
CA THR A 44 -19.33 -6.30 -50.53
C THR A 44 -19.94 -5.23 -51.43
N ASN A 45 -20.94 -5.59 -52.24
CA ASN A 45 -21.64 -4.63 -53.11
C ASN A 45 -22.47 -3.61 -52.32
N LEU A 46 -23.01 -4.03 -51.18
CA LEU A 46 -23.74 -3.16 -50.28
C LEU A 46 -22.81 -2.13 -49.63
N LEU A 47 -21.66 -2.56 -49.12
CA LEU A 47 -20.66 -1.69 -48.51
C LEU A 47 -20.01 -0.76 -49.53
N SER A 48 -19.77 -1.21 -50.76
CA SER A 48 -19.27 -0.32 -51.83
C SER A 48 -20.27 0.77 -52.18
N PHE A 49 -21.55 0.44 -52.33
CA PHE A 49 -22.61 1.42 -52.57
C PHE A 49 -22.75 2.40 -51.40
N LEU A 50 -22.69 1.90 -50.16
CA LEU A 50 -22.74 2.75 -48.97
C LEU A 50 -21.53 3.69 -48.93
N GLN A 51 -20.32 3.24 -49.23
CA GLN A 51 -19.11 4.06 -49.19
C GLN A 51 -19.21 5.28 -50.14
N GLU A 52 -19.75 5.09 -51.35
CA GLU A 52 -19.91 6.16 -52.33
C GLU A 52 -21.01 7.17 -51.95
N ASN A 53 -22.01 6.75 -51.17
CA ASN A 53 -23.20 7.54 -50.87
C ASN A 53 -23.34 7.95 -49.39
N PHE A 54 -22.43 7.51 -48.51
CA PHE A 54 -22.55 7.70 -47.06
C PHE A 54 -22.65 9.18 -46.69
N ASP A 55 -21.80 10.02 -47.27
CA ASP A 55 -21.75 11.47 -47.00
C ASP A 55 -22.97 12.23 -47.55
N ARG A 56 -23.78 11.59 -48.42
CA ARG A 56 -25.04 12.14 -48.95
C ARG A 56 -26.25 11.79 -48.08
N LEU A 57 -26.09 10.88 -47.12
CA LEU A 57 -27.15 10.49 -46.19
C LEU A 57 -27.37 11.56 -45.12
N SER A 58 -28.61 11.70 -44.65
CA SER A 58 -28.89 12.58 -43.52
C SER A 58 -28.19 12.06 -42.23
N PRO A 59 -27.77 12.94 -41.31
CA PRO A 59 -27.08 12.53 -40.07
C PRO A 59 -27.84 11.47 -39.26
N ARG A 60 -29.18 11.57 -39.19
CA ARG A 60 -30.04 10.59 -38.50
C ARG A 60 -29.97 9.18 -39.09
N VAL A 61 -29.81 9.09 -40.41
CA VAL A 61 -29.69 7.80 -41.11
C VAL A 61 -28.30 7.22 -40.92
N GLN A 62 -27.26 8.06 -40.90
CA GLN A 62 -25.89 7.62 -40.58
C GLN A 62 -25.82 7.04 -39.17
N GLU A 63 -26.38 7.73 -38.17
CA GLU A 63 -26.44 7.24 -36.78
C GLU A 63 -27.22 5.93 -36.66
N ALA A 64 -28.36 5.80 -37.34
CA ALA A 64 -29.13 4.57 -37.36
C ALA A 64 -28.40 3.39 -38.04
N LEU A 65 -27.47 3.67 -38.98
CA LEU A 65 -26.62 2.64 -39.58
C LEU A 65 -25.49 2.22 -38.62
N CYS A 66 -24.92 3.14 -37.85
CA CYS A 66 -23.89 2.80 -36.86
C CYS A 66 -24.40 1.81 -35.78
N GLU A 67 -25.66 1.95 -35.38
CA GLU A 67 -26.29 1.08 -34.36
C GLU A 67 -26.75 -0.29 -34.88
N ARG A 68 -26.62 -0.54 -36.19
CA ARG A 68 -27.13 -1.76 -36.84
C ARG A 68 -26.03 -2.80 -37.08
N PRO A 69 -26.38 -4.10 -36.99
CA PRO A 69 -25.45 -5.17 -37.34
C PRO A 69 -25.33 -5.26 -38.87
N LEU A 70 -24.33 -4.61 -39.45
CA LEU A 70 -24.17 -4.48 -40.92
C LEU A 70 -23.07 -5.36 -41.51
N VAL A 71 -22.11 -5.82 -40.72
CA VAL A 71 -20.93 -6.53 -41.23
C VAL A 71 -21.07 -8.01 -40.93
N PRO A 72 -21.02 -8.91 -41.95
CA PRO A 72 -21.12 -10.34 -41.72
C PRO A 72 -19.78 -10.91 -41.24
N VAL A 73 -19.80 -11.58 -40.09
CA VAL A 73 -18.68 -12.36 -39.55
C VAL A 73 -19.14 -13.80 -39.35
N GLY A 74 -18.58 -14.71 -40.13
CA GLY A 74 -19.00 -16.12 -40.15
C GLY A 74 -20.48 -16.21 -40.54
N THR A 75 -21.31 -16.66 -39.60
CA THR A 75 -22.76 -16.82 -39.82
C THR A 75 -23.61 -15.78 -39.10
N THR A 76 -23.02 -14.69 -38.63
CA THR A 76 -23.73 -13.63 -37.88
C THR A 76 -23.39 -12.25 -38.41
N LEU A 77 -24.36 -11.33 -38.38
CA LEU A 77 -24.15 -9.90 -38.60
C LEU A 77 -23.78 -9.23 -37.28
N VAL A 78 -22.69 -8.47 -37.30
CA VAL A 78 -22.10 -7.84 -36.12
C VAL A 78 -22.17 -6.32 -36.27
N LYS A 79 -22.44 -5.63 -35.16
CA LYS A 79 -22.42 -4.16 -35.08
C LYS A 79 -20.99 -3.63 -35.19
N ALA A 80 -20.84 -2.41 -35.71
CA ALA A 80 -19.53 -1.78 -35.89
C ALA A 80 -18.75 -1.60 -34.57
N ASN A 81 -19.44 -1.35 -33.45
CA ASN A 81 -18.83 -1.18 -32.12
C ASN A 81 -18.19 -2.46 -31.55
N ARG A 82 -18.52 -3.65 -32.09
CA ARG A 82 -17.92 -4.94 -31.70
C ARG A 82 -16.81 -5.40 -32.66
N LEU A 83 -16.53 -4.61 -33.70
CA LEU A 83 -15.56 -4.95 -34.74
C LEU A 83 -14.27 -4.17 -34.57
N PHE A 84 -13.16 -4.88 -34.72
CA PHE A 84 -11.83 -4.30 -34.65
C PHE A 84 -10.96 -4.74 -35.82
N PHE A 85 -10.12 -3.83 -36.32
CA PHE A 85 -9.17 -4.18 -37.39
C PHE A 85 -8.08 -5.13 -36.92
N ARG A 86 -7.73 -5.10 -35.63
CA ARG A 86 -6.75 -5.99 -35.02
C ARG A 86 -7.24 -6.47 -33.67
N LEU A 87 -7.43 -7.77 -33.54
CA LEU A 87 -7.78 -8.41 -32.29
C LEU A 87 -6.68 -9.41 -31.90
N ALA A 88 -6.09 -9.24 -30.71
CA ALA A 88 -4.97 -10.09 -30.28
C ALA A 88 -5.38 -11.55 -30.01
N LYS A 89 -6.67 -11.78 -29.71
CA LYS A 89 -7.25 -13.08 -29.41
C LYS A 89 -8.70 -13.10 -29.85
N ASP A 90 -9.19 -14.24 -30.30
CA ASP A 90 -10.62 -14.44 -30.55
C ASP A 90 -11.40 -14.31 -29.23
N LEU A 91 -12.32 -13.34 -29.20
CA LEU A 91 -13.16 -13.01 -28.05
C LEU A 91 -14.64 -13.14 -28.40
N ALA A 92 -15.01 -13.91 -29.43
CA ALA A 92 -16.40 -14.18 -29.73
C ALA A 92 -17.15 -14.72 -28.48
N PRO A 93 -18.37 -14.24 -28.19
CA PRO A 93 -19.20 -13.35 -29.01
C PRO A 93 -19.03 -11.84 -28.74
N PHE A 94 -18.05 -11.43 -27.92
CA PHE A 94 -17.89 -10.03 -27.53
C PHE A 94 -17.35 -9.17 -28.65
N PHE A 95 -16.21 -9.59 -29.19
CA PHE A 95 -15.47 -8.85 -30.21
C PHE A 95 -15.07 -9.75 -31.35
N TYR A 96 -15.06 -9.15 -32.53
CA TYR A 96 -14.75 -9.82 -33.78
C TYR A 96 -13.70 -9.02 -34.54
N GLU A 97 -12.82 -9.73 -35.23
CA GLU A 97 -11.91 -9.11 -36.18
C GLU A 97 -12.64 -8.87 -37.51
N VAL A 98 -12.37 -7.73 -38.16
CA VAL A 98 -12.94 -7.42 -39.47
C VAL A 98 -12.50 -8.48 -40.50
N PRO A 99 -13.43 -9.16 -41.19
CA PRO A 99 -13.07 -10.12 -42.23
C PRO A 99 -12.29 -9.46 -43.36
N ARG A 100 -11.26 -10.15 -43.86
CA ARG A 100 -10.36 -9.64 -44.90
C ARG A 100 -11.10 -9.18 -46.16
N ALA A 101 -12.22 -9.83 -46.50
CA ALA A 101 -13.06 -9.48 -47.64
C ALA A 101 -13.59 -8.03 -47.59
N PHE A 102 -13.78 -7.47 -46.39
CA PHE A 102 -14.29 -6.12 -46.19
C PHE A 102 -13.21 -5.08 -45.86
N GLY A 103 -11.93 -5.50 -45.82
CA GLY A 103 -10.82 -4.60 -45.49
C GLY A 103 -10.62 -3.43 -46.46
N ALA A 104 -11.12 -3.53 -47.69
CA ALA A 104 -11.08 -2.45 -48.68
C ALA A 104 -12.01 -1.26 -48.35
N TYR A 105 -12.92 -1.44 -47.40
CA TYR A 105 -13.91 -0.42 -46.98
C TYR A 105 -13.55 0.19 -45.62
N ASP A 106 -12.27 0.29 -45.30
CA ASP A 106 -11.76 0.75 -44.01
C ASP A 106 -12.28 2.14 -43.60
N LEU A 107 -12.35 3.07 -44.54
CA LEU A 107 -12.84 4.43 -44.31
C LEU A 107 -14.32 4.43 -43.91
N LEU A 108 -15.16 3.63 -44.59
CA LEU A 108 -16.57 3.48 -44.24
C LEU A 108 -16.71 2.80 -42.88
N LEU A 109 -15.97 1.72 -42.63
CA LEU A 109 -16.03 0.97 -41.37
C LEU A 109 -15.64 1.86 -40.18
N ARG A 110 -14.62 2.71 -40.32
CA ARG A 110 -14.27 3.72 -39.30
C ARG A 110 -15.39 4.73 -39.07
N LYS A 111 -16.04 5.21 -40.14
CA LYS A 111 -17.22 6.10 -40.02
C LYS A 111 -18.41 5.42 -39.33
N LEU A 112 -18.56 4.11 -39.48
CA LEU A 112 -19.60 3.31 -38.81
C LEU A 112 -19.27 3.03 -37.32
N GLY A 113 -18.01 3.19 -36.90
CA GLY A 113 -17.59 3.00 -35.50
C GLY A 113 -16.61 1.85 -35.25
N VAL A 114 -16.03 1.25 -36.31
CA VAL A 114 -14.99 0.22 -36.17
C VAL A 114 -13.68 0.85 -35.69
N CYS A 115 -13.11 0.28 -34.63
CA CYS A 115 -11.88 0.75 -34.00
C CYS A 115 -10.65 -0.09 -34.40
N ASP A 116 -9.44 0.43 -34.23
CA ASP A 116 -8.21 -0.32 -34.52
C ASP A 116 -7.97 -1.46 -33.52
N SER A 117 -8.17 -1.18 -32.24
CA SER A 117 -8.03 -2.12 -31.13
C SER A 117 -8.98 -1.76 -29.98
N PRO A 118 -9.48 -2.75 -29.21
CA PRO A 118 -10.39 -2.52 -28.09
C PRO A 118 -9.73 -1.74 -26.96
N LYS A 119 -10.49 -0.82 -26.36
CA LYS A 119 -10.15 -0.08 -25.13
C LYS A 119 -10.75 -0.74 -23.89
N PRO A 120 -10.22 -0.46 -22.68
CA PRO A 120 -10.79 -0.93 -21.40
C PRO A 120 -12.31 -0.72 -21.27
N GLU A 121 -12.78 0.45 -21.71
CA GLU A 121 -14.18 0.87 -21.65
C GLU A 121 -15.08 0.05 -22.56
N ASP A 122 -14.54 -0.42 -23.70
CA ASP A 122 -15.26 -1.26 -24.65
C ASP A 122 -15.53 -2.64 -24.04
N TYR A 123 -14.56 -3.22 -23.31
CA TYR A 123 -14.75 -4.50 -22.62
C TYR A 123 -15.87 -4.44 -21.59
N ALA A 124 -15.91 -3.39 -20.76
CA ALA A 124 -16.96 -3.22 -19.77
C ALA A 124 -18.34 -3.03 -20.42
N SER A 125 -18.42 -2.18 -21.44
CA SER A 125 -19.67 -1.95 -22.19
C SER A 125 -20.17 -3.22 -22.88
N SER A 126 -19.27 -4.02 -23.47
CA SER A 126 -19.64 -5.29 -24.09
C SER A 126 -20.24 -6.31 -23.10
N LEU A 127 -19.82 -6.31 -21.83
CA LEU A 127 -20.42 -7.16 -20.79
C LEU A 127 -21.83 -6.71 -20.41
N VAL A 128 -22.10 -5.40 -20.46
CA VAL A 128 -23.44 -4.84 -20.24
C VAL A 128 -24.35 -5.25 -21.40
N GLU A 129 -23.92 -5.02 -22.63
CA GLU A 129 -24.70 -5.42 -23.82
C GLU A 129 -24.97 -6.92 -23.85
N LEU A 130 -23.98 -7.76 -23.53
CA LEU A 130 -24.20 -9.20 -23.45
C LEU A 130 -25.20 -9.57 -22.35
N LYS A 131 -25.19 -8.87 -21.21
CA LYS A 131 -26.21 -9.08 -20.16
C LYS A 131 -27.60 -8.68 -20.65
N GLU A 132 -27.73 -7.63 -21.47
CA GLU A 132 -29.01 -7.21 -22.05
C GLU A 132 -29.52 -8.22 -23.08
N GLU A 133 -28.64 -8.76 -23.92
CA GLU A 133 -28.96 -9.80 -24.91
C GLU A 133 -29.33 -11.14 -24.26
N MET A 134 -28.55 -11.56 -23.26
CA MET A 134 -28.71 -12.85 -22.60
C MET A 134 -29.72 -12.83 -21.46
N GLY A 135 -30.10 -11.67 -20.93
CA GLY A 135 -30.97 -11.58 -19.75
C GLY A 135 -30.49 -12.50 -18.62
N ASP A 136 -31.36 -13.41 -18.16
CA ASP A 136 -31.04 -14.40 -17.13
C ASP A 136 -30.74 -15.82 -17.68
N PHE A 137 -30.47 -15.93 -18.98
CA PHE A 137 -30.05 -17.17 -19.61
C PHE A 137 -28.61 -17.54 -19.21
N LYS A 138 -28.31 -18.83 -19.29
CA LYS A 138 -26.98 -19.38 -19.00
C LYS A 138 -26.09 -19.22 -20.22
N LEU A 139 -24.88 -18.75 -20.00
CA LEU A 139 -23.83 -18.72 -21.02
C LEU A 139 -23.44 -20.15 -21.42
N ASN A 140 -23.20 -20.35 -22.71
CA ASN A 140 -22.59 -21.58 -23.19
C ASN A 140 -21.09 -21.64 -22.81
N ALA A 141 -20.44 -22.79 -23.06
CA ALA A 141 -19.06 -23.00 -22.62
C ALA A 141 -18.04 -22.02 -23.26
N ASN A 142 -18.26 -21.63 -24.51
CA ASN A 142 -17.38 -20.71 -25.24
C ASN A 142 -17.59 -19.27 -24.75
N GLU A 143 -18.85 -18.84 -24.64
CA GLU A 143 -19.25 -17.55 -24.09
C GLU A 143 -18.70 -17.35 -22.68
N LEU A 144 -18.83 -18.38 -21.82
CA LEU A 144 -18.29 -18.35 -20.47
C LEU A 144 -16.76 -18.17 -20.49
N ASN A 145 -16.04 -18.90 -21.34
CA ASN A 145 -14.58 -18.75 -21.44
C ASN A 145 -14.18 -17.35 -21.90
N SER A 146 -14.83 -16.83 -22.95
CA SER A 146 -14.58 -15.48 -23.46
C SER A 146 -14.91 -14.42 -22.42
N THR A 147 -16.00 -14.59 -21.66
CA THR A 147 -16.40 -13.71 -20.55
C THR A 147 -15.30 -13.63 -19.49
N ILE A 148 -14.76 -14.79 -19.06
CA ILE A 148 -13.69 -14.84 -18.05
C ILE A 148 -12.41 -14.13 -18.57
N VAL A 149 -12.08 -14.29 -19.85
CA VAL A 149 -10.94 -13.60 -20.47
C VAL A 149 -11.17 -12.09 -20.48
N VAL A 150 -12.35 -11.62 -20.91
CA VAL A 150 -12.72 -10.20 -20.91
C VAL A 150 -12.64 -9.60 -19.52
N ILE A 151 -13.19 -10.28 -18.50
CA ILE A 151 -13.12 -9.83 -17.10
C ILE A 151 -11.68 -9.71 -16.62
N ASN A 152 -10.81 -10.66 -16.98
CA ASN A 152 -9.39 -10.62 -16.61
C ASN A 152 -8.66 -9.44 -17.29
N LEU A 153 -9.01 -9.10 -18.53
CA LEU A 153 -8.46 -7.92 -19.23
C LEU A 153 -8.84 -6.63 -18.49
N ILE A 154 -10.13 -6.47 -18.14
CA ILE A 154 -10.63 -5.33 -17.36
C ILE A 154 -9.88 -5.21 -16.02
N ALA A 155 -9.68 -6.33 -15.33
CA ALA A 155 -9.04 -6.34 -14.02
C ALA A 155 -7.54 -6.03 -14.06
N ASN A 156 -6.81 -6.48 -15.08
CA ASN A 156 -5.39 -6.18 -15.24
C ASN A 156 -5.12 -4.72 -15.59
N GLU A 157 -5.96 -4.09 -16.41
CA GLU A 157 -5.81 -2.67 -16.75
C GLU A 157 -6.12 -1.75 -15.55
N GLY A 158 -7.03 -2.17 -14.66
CA GLY A 158 -7.31 -1.49 -13.40
C GLY A 158 -6.15 -1.44 -12.40
N LYS A 159 -5.07 -2.21 -12.62
CA LYS A 159 -3.82 -2.13 -11.83
C LYS A 159 -2.94 -0.96 -12.26
N ASN A 160 -3.05 -0.52 -13.51
CA ASN A 160 -2.15 0.47 -14.12
C ASN A 160 -2.73 1.89 -14.13
N SER A 161 -4.03 2.08 -13.88
CA SER A 161 -4.66 3.39 -13.91
C SER A 161 -4.80 4.04 -12.52
N THR A 162 -4.15 5.20 -12.36
CA THR A 162 -4.26 6.14 -11.23
C THR A 162 -5.61 6.90 -11.20
N LEU A 163 -6.55 6.57 -12.08
CA LEU A 163 -7.85 7.23 -12.24
C LEU A 163 -8.97 6.37 -11.64
N ARG A 164 -9.04 6.32 -10.30
CA ARG A 164 -10.05 5.54 -9.56
C ARG A 164 -11.40 6.26 -9.33
N SER A 165 -11.71 7.35 -10.04
CA SER A 165 -12.69 8.32 -9.53
C SER A 165 -13.82 8.81 -10.45
N SER A 166 -14.07 8.24 -11.64
CA SER A 166 -15.29 8.61 -12.39
C SER A 166 -16.07 7.38 -12.87
N ALA A 167 -17.23 7.18 -12.24
CA ALA A 167 -18.36 6.36 -12.69
C ALA A 167 -17.98 5.10 -13.48
N ARG A 168 -17.44 4.07 -12.81
CA ARG A 168 -17.31 2.75 -13.44
C ARG A 168 -18.71 2.24 -13.78
N SER A 169 -18.97 2.00 -15.06
CA SER A 169 -20.11 1.23 -15.54
C SER A 169 -20.23 -0.08 -14.75
N PRO A 170 -21.46 -0.56 -14.49
CA PRO A 170 -21.66 -1.78 -13.72
C PRO A 170 -20.96 -2.96 -14.41
N ILE A 171 -20.01 -3.59 -13.73
CA ILE A 171 -19.33 -4.78 -14.25
C ILE A 171 -20.19 -6.00 -13.93
N PHE A 172 -20.45 -6.81 -14.95
CA PHE A 172 -21.15 -8.09 -14.84
C PHE A 172 -20.16 -9.25 -14.88
N ALA A 173 -20.42 -10.27 -14.07
CA ALA A 173 -19.63 -11.49 -14.04
C ALA A 173 -20.53 -12.72 -13.89
N PRO A 174 -20.08 -13.90 -14.35
CA PRO A 174 -20.89 -15.12 -14.30
C PRO A 174 -21.00 -15.63 -12.86
N ASN A 175 -22.21 -16.00 -12.47
CA ASN A 175 -22.47 -16.74 -11.24
C ASN A 175 -22.15 -18.24 -11.41
N SER A 176 -22.31 -19.02 -10.34
CA SER A 176 -22.05 -20.47 -10.31
C SER A 176 -22.86 -21.29 -11.33
N LYS A 177 -23.96 -20.74 -11.86
CA LYS A 177 -24.81 -21.36 -12.90
C LYS A 177 -24.48 -20.87 -14.32
N GLY A 178 -23.49 -19.98 -14.47
CA GLY A 178 -23.11 -19.38 -15.75
C GLY A 178 -24.00 -18.23 -16.20
N VAL A 179 -24.76 -17.61 -15.30
CA VAL A 179 -25.60 -16.43 -15.61
C VAL A 179 -24.86 -15.16 -15.24
N LEU A 180 -24.87 -14.14 -16.11
CA LEU A 180 -24.26 -12.84 -15.85
C LEU A 180 -25.04 -12.09 -14.75
N ILE A 181 -24.36 -11.71 -13.67
CA ILE A 181 -24.91 -10.96 -12.55
C ILE A 181 -23.97 -9.79 -12.23
N ASN A 182 -24.52 -8.68 -11.76
CA ASN A 182 -23.72 -7.54 -11.34
C ASN A 182 -22.75 -7.97 -10.21
N THR A 183 -21.48 -7.61 -10.34
CA THR A 183 -20.42 -7.93 -9.37
C THR A 183 -20.75 -7.53 -7.93
N GLY A 184 -21.52 -6.45 -7.73
CA GLY A 184 -21.99 -6.02 -6.41
C GLY A 184 -23.01 -6.94 -5.74
N TYR A 185 -23.61 -7.88 -6.47
CA TYR A 185 -24.51 -8.92 -5.94
C TYR A 185 -23.88 -10.33 -5.92
N LEU A 186 -22.64 -10.46 -6.38
CA LEU A 186 -21.90 -11.72 -6.32
C LEU A 186 -21.17 -11.88 -4.99
N LEU A 187 -21.04 -13.13 -4.57
CA LEU A 187 -20.25 -13.53 -3.40
C LEU A 187 -19.19 -14.56 -3.81
N GLN A 188 -17.97 -14.34 -3.35
CA GLN A 188 -16.90 -15.31 -3.48
C GLN A 188 -17.14 -16.47 -2.51
N ASN A 189 -17.16 -17.69 -3.02
CA ASN A 189 -17.28 -18.90 -2.21
C ASN A 189 -15.96 -19.24 -1.51
N ASP A 190 -15.74 -18.67 -0.32
CA ASP A 190 -14.59 -18.96 0.55
C ASP A 190 -14.90 -20.04 1.62
N CYS A 191 -16.16 -20.43 1.76
CA CYS A 191 -16.59 -21.50 2.66
C CYS A 191 -17.30 -22.64 1.89
N PRO A 192 -16.59 -23.43 1.07
CA PRO A 192 -17.19 -24.45 0.22
C PRO A 192 -17.94 -25.54 1.00
N TRP A 193 -17.50 -25.86 2.22
CA TRP A 193 -18.17 -26.83 3.10
C TRP A 193 -19.61 -26.41 3.45
N LEU A 194 -19.87 -25.10 3.59
CA LEU A 194 -21.19 -24.59 3.95
C LEU A 194 -22.16 -24.70 2.76
N VAL A 195 -21.65 -24.47 1.55
CA VAL A 195 -22.40 -24.61 0.30
C VAL A 195 -22.71 -26.09 0.00
N GLN A 196 -21.71 -26.96 0.14
CA GLN A 196 -21.85 -28.40 -0.09
C GLN A 196 -22.70 -29.09 0.98
N GLY A 197 -22.71 -28.57 2.20
CA GLY A 197 -23.55 -29.07 3.30
C GLY A 197 -25.06 -28.88 3.08
N GLY A 198 -25.47 -28.13 2.04
CA GLY A 198 -26.89 -28.01 1.65
C GLY A 198 -27.76 -27.21 2.63
N ARG A 199 -27.16 -26.50 3.59
CA ARG A 199 -27.85 -25.77 4.68
C ARG A 199 -28.33 -24.37 4.26
N LEU A 200 -27.75 -23.83 3.19
CA LEU A 200 -28.08 -22.51 2.65
C LEU A 200 -29.08 -22.62 1.49
N ASP A 201 -30.03 -21.69 1.43
CA ASP A 201 -30.84 -21.47 0.24
C ASP A 201 -30.05 -20.66 -0.79
N LEU A 202 -29.37 -21.37 -1.69
CA LEU A 202 -28.57 -20.81 -2.77
C LEU A 202 -29.42 -20.19 -3.90
N SER A 203 -30.75 -20.17 -3.80
CA SER A 203 -31.61 -19.42 -4.72
C SER A 203 -31.63 -17.92 -4.40
N LEU A 204 -31.40 -17.57 -3.13
CA LEU A 204 -31.44 -16.19 -2.62
C LEU A 204 -30.08 -15.47 -2.73
N VAL A 205 -29.01 -16.21 -3.04
CA VAL A 205 -27.64 -15.68 -3.14
C VAL A 205 -26.98 -16.08 -4.44
N HIS A 206 -26.14 -15.21 -4.99
CA HIS A 206 -25.37 -15.49 -6.21
C HIS A 206 -23.89 -15.69 -5.88
N LEU A 207 -23.43 -16.93 -5.98
CA LEU A 207 -22.01 -17.25 -5.85
C LEU A 207 -21.29 -17.03 -7.18
N THR A 208 -20.04 -16.60 -7.13
CA THR A 208 -19.17 -16.47 -8.33
C THR A 208 -18.96 -17.81 -9.03
N HIS A 209 -18.80 -17.79 -10.36
CA HIS A 209 -18.44 -18.98 -11.12
C HIS A 209 -17.05 -19.54 -10.70
N PRO A 210 -16.86 -20.87 -10.57
CA PRO A 210 -15.56 -21.45 -10.16
C PRO A 210 -14.36 -21.15 -11.07
N LYS A 211 -14.60 -20.75 -12.33
CA LYS A 211 -13.55 -20.30 -13.26
C LYS A 211 -13.00 -18.90 -12.95
N LEU A 212 -13.68 -18.12 -12.10
CA LEU A 212 -13.15 -16.85 -11.60
C LEU A 212 -12.15 -17.15 -10.48
N SER A 213 -10.90 -16.73 -10.66
CA SER A 213 -9.87 -16.93 -9.65
C SER A 213 -10.11 -16.02 -8.42
N LYS A 214 -9.50 -16.36 -7.28
CA LYS A 214 -9.66 -15.57 -6.05
C LYS A 214 -9.09 -14.17 -6.21
N GLU A 215 -7.96 -14.04 -6.90
CA GLU A 215 -7.27 -12.78 -7.17
C GLU A 215 -8.13 -11.86 -8.05
N LEU A 216 -8.87 -12.45 -8.99
CA LEU A 216 -9.78 -11.72 -9.87
C LEU A 216 -11.01 -11.21 -9.11
N CYS A 217 -11.59 -12.04 -8.24
CA CYS A 217 -12.69 -11.63 -7.36
C CYS A 217 -12.29 -10.45 -6.45
N GLU A 218 -11.06 -10.45 -5.92
CA GLU A 218 -10.53 -9.36 -5.10
C GLU A 218 -10.33 -8.06 -5.91
N GLN A 219 -9.83 -8.15 -7.14
CA GLN A 219 -9.66 -7.00 -8.04
C GLN A 219 -10.99 -6.37 -8.46
N LEU A 220 -12.04 -7.19 -8.57
CA LEU A 220 -13.41 -6.75 -8.86
C LEU A 220 -14.17 -6.29 -7.60
N HIS A 221 -13.53 -6.30 -6.43
CA HIS A 221 -14.15 -5.98 -5.14
C HIS A 221 -15.39 -6.82 -4.79
N ILE A 222 -15.41 -8.07 -5.24
CA ILE A 222 -16.45 -9.03 -4.90
C ILE A 222 -16.24 -9.45 -3.44
N LYS A 223 -17.32 -9.39 -2.64
CA LYS A 223 -17.24 -9.71 -1.21
C LYS A 223 -17.13 -11.20 -0.97
N ARG A 224 -16.48 -11.58 0.13
CA ARG A 224 -16.41 -12.96 0.59
C ARG A 224 -17.71 -13.38 1.27
N MET A 225 -18.05 -14.65 1.13
CA MET A 225 -19.24 -15.21 1.75
C MET A 225 -19.14 -15.18 3.27
N SER A 226 -17.96 -15.48 3.85
CA SER A 226 -17.70 -15.38 5.29
C SER A 226 -17.85 -13.97 5.89
N GLU A 227 -17.81 -12.92 5.06
CA GLU A 227 -17.99 -11.53 5.50
C GLU A 227 -19.44 -11.08 5.47
N CYS A 228 -20.27 -11.71 4.64
CA CYS A 228 -21.66 -11.30 4.43
C CYS A 228 -22.67 -12.21 5.08
N ILE A 229 -22.32 -13.49 5.31
CA ILE A 229 -23.20 -14.49 5.93
C ILE A 229 -22.74 -14.73 7.36
N VAL A 230 -23.67 -14.62 8.30
CA VAL A 230 -23.44 -14.89 9.72
C VAL A 230 -24.42 -15.96 10.18
N GLU A 231 -23.93 -16.96 10.89
CA GLU A 231 -24.76 -17.94 11.59
C GLU A 231 -25.13 -17.41 12.98
N VAL A 232 -26.41 -17.43 13.31
CA VAL A 232 -26.95 -17.00 14.61
C VAL A 232 -27.96 -18.02 15.14
N LEU A 233 -28.28 -18.00 16.43
CA LEU A 233 -29.36 -18.82 16.97
C LEU A 233 -30.73 -18.44 16.36
N GLU A 234 -31.63 -19.42 16.28
CA GLU A 234 -33.02 -19.18 15.87
C GLU A 234 -33.74 -18.22 16.84
N GLU A 235 -34.47 -17.25 16.32
CA GLU A 235 -35.25 -16.31 17.13
C GLU A 235 -36.26 -17.07 17.98
N GLY A 236 -36.19 -16.91 19.30
CA GLY A 236 -37.04 -17.62 20.26
C GLY A 236 -36.59 -19.03 20.62
N PHE A 237 -35.52 -19.57 20.01
CA PHE A 237 -34.95 -20.85 20.41
C PHE A 237 -33.97 -20.69 21.58
N GLN A 238 -34.23 -21.41 22.67
CA GLN A 238 -33.31 -21.48 23.81
C GLN A 238 -32.70 -22.89 23.90
N PRO A 239 -31.38 -23.04 23.76
CA PRO A 239 -30.73 -24.34 23.87
C PRO A 239 -30.93 -24.96 25.26
N LYS A 240 -31.41 -26.21 25.30
CA LYS A 240 -31.56 -26.97 26.55
C LYS A 240 -30.23 -27.63 26.92
N ALA A 241 -29.66 -27.23 28.05
CA ALA A 241 -28.43 -27.81 28.57
C ALA A 241 -28.64 -29.26 29.03
N LEU A 242 -27.75 -30.15 28.65
CA LEU A 242 -27.74 -31.52 29.16
C LEU A 242 -27.15 -31.53 30.57
N LEU A 243 -27.95 -31.97 31.54
CA LEU A 243 -27.55 -32.10 32.94
C LEU A 243 -26.85 -33.45 33.15
N GLY A 244 -25.53 -33.42 33.32
CA GLY A 244 -24.72 -34.60 33.64
C GLY A 244 -23.23 -34.25 33.69
N PRO A 245 -22.42 -34.93 34.51
CA PRO A 245 -20.97 -34.74 34.51
C PRO A 245 -20.43 -35.21 33.16
N ASN A 246 -19.77 -34.30 32.43
CA ASN A 246 -19.15 -34.60 31.16
C ASN A 246 -17.67 -34.30 31.31
N GLU A 247 -16.88 -35.29 31.74
CA GLU A 247 -15.46 -35.15 32.08
C GLU A 247 -14.66 -34.49 30.95
N HIS A 248 -14.96 -34.85 29.70
CA HIS A 248 -14.37 -34.26 28.50
C HIS A 248 -14.62 -32.74 28.38
N ILE A 249 -15.82 -32.27 28.71
CA ILE A 249 -16.14 -30.83 28.63
C ILE A 249 -15.43 -30.06 29.74
N SER A 250 -15.35 -30.63 30.94
CA SER A 250 -14.58 -30.06 32.04
C SER A 250 -13.10 -29.94 31.66
N GLN A 251 -12.52 -30.98 31.06
CA GLN A 251 -11.13 -30.98 30.57
C GLN A 251 -10.90 -29.92 29.50
N ILE A 252 -11.78 -29.83 28.49
CA ILE A 252 -11.72 -28.80 27.45
C ILE A 252 -11.78 -27.40 28.07
N GLN A 253 -12.69 -27.19 29.04
CA GLN A 253 -12.84 -25.90 29.69
C GLN A 253 -11.62 -25.53 30.53
N GLU A 254 -11.01 -26.49 31.24
CA GLU A 254 -9.75 -26.28 31.97
C GLU A 254 -8.60 -25.91 31.02
N MET A 255 -8.50 -26.61 29.88
CA MET A 255 -7.49 -26.32 28.86
C MET A 255 -7.70 -24.95 28.21
N MET A 256 -8.95 -24.55 27.96
CA MET A 256 -9.28 -23.20 27.48
C MET A 256 -8.89 -22.10 28.48
N TYR A 257 -8.84 -22.42 29.78
CA TYR A 257 -8.43 -21.48 30.82
C TYR A 257 -6.92 -21.48 31.07
N SER A 258 -6.16 -22.40 30.48
CA SER A 258 -4.71 -22.43 30.61
C SER A 258 -4.06 -21.20 29.96
N ASP A 259 -3.02 -20.66 30.58
CA ASP A 259 -2.30 -19.51 30.05
C ASP A 259 -1.51 -19.87 28.78
N THR A 260 -1.03 -21.10 28.68
CA THR A 260 -0.35 -21.64 27.50
C THR A 260 -1.27 -21.66 26.28
N PHE A 261 -2.48 -22.19 26.40
CA PHE A 261 -3.45 -22.25 25.29
C PHE A 261 -3.91 -20.84 24.85
N ASN A 262 -4.19 -19.96 25.81
CA ASN A 262 -4.53 -18.55 25.51
C ASN A 262 -3.37 -17.82 24.82
N THR A 263 -2.12 -18.08 25.24
CA THR A 263 -0.93 -17.50 24.60
C THR A 263 -0.79 -17.98 23.16
N THR A 264 -0.92 -19.29 22.91
CA THR A 264 -0.85 -19.88 21.57
C THR A 264 -1.93 -19.31 20.64
N ILE A 265 -3.19 -19.21 21.10
CA ILE A 265 -4.28 -18.61 20.31
C ILE A 265 -3.99 -17.13 19.99
N ASN A 266 -3.45 -16.37 20.94
CA ASN A 266 -3.09 -14.98 20.74
C ASN A 266 -1.86 -14.78 19.83
N GLN A 267 -1.02 -15.80 19.65
CA GLN A 267 0.06 -15.84 18.67
C GLN A 267 -0.44 -16.23 17.27
N LEU A 268 -1.40 -17.15 17.20
CA LEU A 268 -2.01 -17.61 15.94
C LEU A 268 -2.96 -16.58 15.33
N LYS A 269 -3.53 -15.69 16.12
CA LYS A 269 -4.31 -14.55 15.65
C LYS A 269 -3.38 -13.62 14.85
N ASN A 270 -3.62 -13.48 13.55
CA ASN A 270 -2.94 -12.49 12.71
C ASN A 270 -3.20 -11.08 13.26
N ARG A 271 -2.27 -10.55 14.07
CA ARG A 271 -2.46 -9.26 14.75
C ARG A 271 -2.43 -8.13 13.73
N LYS A 272 -3.60 -7.56 13.42
CA LYS A 272 -3.65 -6.15 13.03
C LYS A 272 -3.33 -5.32 14.29
N PRO A 273 -2.52 -4.26 14.19
CA PRO A 273 -2.06 -3.54 15.36
C PRO A 273 -3.23 -2.79 16.04
N GLY A 274 -3.59 -3.15 17.28
CA GLY A 274 -4.67 -2.50 18.06
C GLY A 274 -5.86 -3.37 18.46
N VAL A 275 -5.82 -4.68 18.19
CA VAL A 275 -6.90 -5.62 18.58
C VAL A 275 -6.61 -6.23 19.96
N ASN A 276 -7.59 -6.18 20.86
CA ASN A 276 -7.51 -6.77 22.21
C ASN A 276 -7.09 -8.25 22.17
N ASN A 277 -6.35 -8.66 23.20
CA ASN A 277 -6.01 -10.06 23.45
C ASN A 277 -7.30 -10.86 23.65
N ILE A 278 -7.28 -12.08 23.13
CA ILE A 278 -8.34 -13.06 23.33
C ILE A 278 -8.25 -13.56 24.77
N HIS A 279 -9.36 -13.47 25.50
CA HIS A 279 -9.51 -14.00 26.84
C HIS A 279 -10.54 -15.13 26.81
N LEU A 280 -10.08 -16.38 26.64
CA LEU A 280 -10.99 -17.53 26.65
C LEU A 280 -11.49 -17.87 28.06
N LYS A 281 -10.89 -17.31 29.11
CA LYS A 281 -11.30 -17.46 30.51
C LYS A 281 -12.74 -17.04 30.79
N THR A 282 -13.32 -16.18 29.95
CA THR A 282 -14.71 -15.75 30.09
C THR A 282 -15.71 -16.70 29.44
N PHE A 283 -15.25 -17.67 28.65
CA PHE A 283 -16.12 -18.56 27.90
C PHE A 283 -16.49 -19.80 28.72
N ARG A 284 -17.74 -20.25 28.59
CA ARG A 284 -18.22 -21.51 29.18
C ARG A 284 -18.67 -22.47 28.09
N VAL A 285 -18.26 -23.73 28.17
CA VAL A 285 -18.69 -24.77 27.22
C VAL A 285 -19.91 -25.48 27.79
N VAL A 286 -21.01 -25.52 27.02
CA VAL A 286 -22.30 -26.09 27.47
C VAL A 286 -22.78 -27.14 26.48
N PRO A 287 -22.91 -28.42 26.89
CA PRO A 287 -23.52 -29.44 26.06
C PRO A 287 -25.02 -29.23 25.96
N VAL A 288 -25.58 -29.34 24.76
CA VAL A 288 -27.01 -29.17 24.49
C VAL A 288 -27.55 -30.33 23.67
N GLU A 289 -28.85 -30.61 23.78
CA GLU A 289 -29.47 -31.70 23.02
C GLU A 289 -29.47 -31.42 21.52
N LEU A 290 -29.84 -30.19 21.13
CA LEU A 290 -29.98 -29.76 19.74
C LEU A 290 -29.63 -28.27 19.62
N LEU A 291 -29.07 -27.88 18.48
CA LEU A 291 -28.90 -26.49 18.08
C LEU A 291 -29.71 -26.19 16.83
N ARG A 292 -30.52 -25.12 16.90
CA ARG A 292 -31.20 -24.54 15.74
C ARG A 292 -30.60 -23.18 15.46
N THR A 293 -30.12 -23.01 14.24
CA THR A 293 -29.44 -21.78 13.79
C THR A 293 -30.03 -21.29 12.48
N GLN A 294 -29.82 -20.00 12.24
CA GLN A 294 -30.23 -19.29 11.04
C GLN A 294 -29.00 -18.67 10.39
N PHE A 295 -28.97 -18.65 9.07
CA PHE A 295 -27.97 -17.95 8.28
C PHE A 295 -28.51 -16.63 7.79
N LEU A 296 -27.98 -15.54 8.33
CA LEU A 296 -28.36 -14.19 7.96
C LEU A 296 -27.37 -13.62 6.95
N TYR A 297 -27.87 -13.26 5.78
CA TYR A 297 -27.14 -12.55 4.74
C TYR A 297 -27.33 -11.04 4.88
N SER A 298 -26.25 -10.31 5.13
CA SER A 298 -26.27 -8.84 5.23
C SER A 298 -26.06 -8.19 3.86
N ARG A 299 -27.14 -7.61 3.29
CA ARG A 299 -27.05 -6.81 2.08
C ARG A 299 -26.82 -5.35 2.47
N THR A 300 -25.84 -4.68 1.85
CA THR A 300 -25.37 -3.32 2.21
C THR A 300 -26.44 -2.21 2.21
N ARG A 301 -27.67 -2.47 1.73
CA ARG A 301 -28.75 -1.48 1.66
C ARG A 301 -30.14 -1.95 2.15
N GLN A 302 -30.34 -3.24 2.48
CA GLN A 302 -31.70 -3.80 2.69
C GLN A 302 -31.88 -4.62 3.97
N GLY A 303 -30.99 -4.47 4.96
CA GLY A 303 -31.06 -5.25 6.19
C GLY A 303 -30.53 -6.68 6.01
N ARG A 304 -30.76 -7.51 7.04
CA ARG A 304 -30.36 -8.92 7.04
C ARG A 304 -31.50 -9.77 6.47
N MET A 305 -31.19 -10.64 5.52
CA MET A 305 -32.11 -11.61 4.93
C MET A 305 -31.78 -13.00 5.45
N ASP A 306 -32.79 -13.75 5.88
CA ASP A 306 -32.61 -15.17 6.21
C ASP A 306 -32.47 -15.99 4.91
N ILE A 307 -31.40 -16.78 4.84
CA ILE A 307 -31.08 -17.68 3.73
C ILE A 307 -30.93 -19.13 4.20
N THR A 308 -31.57 -19.46 5.31
CA THR A 308 -31.58 -20.81 5.90
C THR A 308 -32.48 -21.73 5.09
N LYS A 309 -31.96 -22.87 4.61
CA LYS A 309 -32.77 -23.91 3.97
C LYS A 309 -33.41 -24.84 5.00
N GLU A 310 -32.59 -25.28 5.97
CA GLU A 310 -33.01 -26.14 7.07
C GLU A 310 -32.47 -25.57 8.37
N PRO A 311 -33.28 -25.46 9.44
CA PRO A 311 -32.87 -24.88 10.72
C PRO A 311 -31.98 -25.84 11.54
N VAL A 312 -31.23 -26.72 10.87
CA VAL A 312 -30.28 -27.64 11.50
C VAL A 312 -28.92 -26.95 11.51
N GLY A 313 -28.51 -26.56 12.71
CA GLY A 313 -27.35 -25.72 12.92
C GLY A 313 -26.02 -26.44 12.84
N THR A 314 -24.94 -25.67 12.96
CA THR A 314 -23.60 -26.24 13.14
C THR A 314 -23.58 -26.95 14.49
N TYR A 315 -22.79 -28.02 14.62
CA TYR A 315 -22.72 -28.79 15.87
C TYR A 315 -22.14 -28.00 17.06
N CYS A 316 -21.53 -26.85 16.79
CA CYS A 316 -21.04 -25.94 17.81
C CYS A 316 -21.23 -24.49 17.37
N LEU A 317 -21.72 -23.66 18.28
CA LEU A 317 -21.94 -22.23 18.05
C LEU A 317 -21.48 -21.43 19.26
N ILE A 318 -20.87 -20.28 19.00
CA ILE A 318 -20.54 -19.29 20.03
C ILE A 318 -21.63 -18.22 20.03
N ASP A 319 -22.28 -18.04 21.17
CA ASP A 319 -23.22 -16.95 21.41
C ASP A 319 -22.81 -16.20 22.69
N GLY A 320 -22.42 -14.94 22.52
CA GLY A 320 -21.77 -14.17 23.58
C GLY A 320 -20.54 -14.88 24.15
N ASN A 321 -20.59 -15.23 25.44
CA ASN A 321 -19.53 -15.93 26.17
C ASN A 321 -19.83 -17.43 26.39
N ILE A 322 -20.77 -18.01 25.63
CA ILE A 322 -21.14 -19.42 25.77
C ILE A 322 -20.82 -20.15 24.46
N ILE A 323 -20.14 -21.28 24.58
CA ILE A 323 -19.88 -22.22 23.48
C ILE A 323 -20.87 -23.37 23.64
N PHE A 324 -21.91 -23.40 22.80
CA PHE A 324 -22.86 -24.50 22.80
C PHE A 324 -22.34 -25.64 21.93
N VAL A 325 -22.40 -26.88 22.43
CA VAL A 325 -22.03 -28.08 21.68
C VAL A 325 -23.22 -29.03 21.64
N SER A 326 -23.75 -29.32 20.45
CA SER A 326 -24.85 -30.25 20.27
C SER A 326 -24.37 -31.71 20.19
N LYS A 327 -25.31 -32.65 20.21
CA LYS A 327 -25.01 -34.07 20.08
C LYS A 327 -24.30 -34.38 18.76
N LEU A 328 -23.06 -34.88 18.85
CA LEU A 328 -22.21 -35.17 17.70
C LEU A 328 -22.51 -36.55 17.08
N PRO A 329 -22.39 -36.69 15.75
CA PRO A 329 -22.41 -37.99 15.09
C PRO A 329 -21.12 -38.79 15.38
N LYS A 330 -21.18 -40.12 15.18
CA LYS A 330 -20.00 -40.99 15.35
C LYS A 330 -18.89 -40.55 14.38
N GLY A 331 -17.69 -40.31 14.91
CA GLY A 331 -16.52 -39.87 14.15
C GLY A 331 -16.17 -38.39 14.30
N LEU A 332 -17.05 -37.56 14.87
CA LEU A 332 -16.70 -36.19 15.28
C LEU A 332 -16.42 -36.14 16.78
N THR A 333 -15.33 -35.47 17.17
CA THR A 333 -14.95 -35.25 18.57
C THR A 333 -15.28 -33.83 19.01
N ILE A 334 -15.50 -33.62 20.31
CA ILE A 334 -15.89 -32.31 20.85
C ILE A 334 -14.75 -31.30 20.66
N GLU A 335 -13.52 -31.74 20.87
CA GLU A 335 -12.29 -30.96 20.77
C GLU A 335 -12.10 -30.41 19.35
N LEU A 336 -12.39 -31.22 18.32
CA LEU A 336 -12.27 -30.82 16.93
C LEU A 336 -13.28 -29.73 16.58
N VAL A 337 -14.53 -29.93 17.01
CA VAL A 337 -15.62 -28.98 16.71
C VAL A 337 -15.40 -27.68 17.47
N VAL A 338 -15.02 -27.72 18.75
CA VAL A 338 -14.68 -26.53 19.54
C VAL A 338 -13.49 -25.78 18.95
N ALA A 339 -12.41 -26.49 18.58
CA ALA A 339 -11.25 -25.87 17.93
C ALA A 339 -11.63 -25.20 16.60
N SER A 340 -12.46 -25.85 15.78
CA SER A 340 -12.95 -25.28 14.52
C SER A 340 -13.76 -23.99 14.77
N THR A 341 -14.68 -24.00 15.72
CA THR A 341 -15.52 -22.84 16.03
C THR A 341 -14.71 -21.68 16.59
N ILE A 342 -13.71 -21.94 17.45
CA ILE A 342 -12.77 -20.93 17.94
C ILE A 342 -11.98 -20.32 16.77
N CYS A 343 -11.48 -21.16 15.85
CA CYS A 343 -10.76 -20.68 14.67
C CYS A 343 -11.63 -19.78 13.79
N ASP A 344 -12.87 -20.18 13.50
CA ASP A 344 -13.79 -19.41 12.67
C ASP A 344 -14.19 -18.08 13.37
N PHE A 345 -14.45 -18.10 14.69
CA PHE A 345 -14.82 -16.91 15.46
C PHE A 345 -13.69 -15.87 15.56
N TYR A 346 -12.46 -16.32 15.81
CA TYR A 346 -11.29 -15.44 15.91
C TYR A 346 -10.56 -15.21 14.58
N LYS A 347 -11.08 -15.73 13.47
CA LYS A 347 -10.47 -15.66 12.12
C LYS A 347 -9.04 -16.20 12.08
N ILE A 348 -8.78 -17.29 12.82
CA ILE A 348 -7.51 -18.01 12.82
C ILE A 348 -7.47 -18.94 11.60
N SER A 349 -6.29 -19.14 11.00
CA SER A 349 -6.14 -20.03 9.84
C SER A 349 -6.55 -21.46 10.18
N LYS A 350 -7.35 -22.09 9.29
CA LYS A 350 -7.86 -23.46 9.45
C LYS A 350 -6.76 -24.53 9.50
N GLN A 351 -5.56 -24.21 9.01
CA GLN A 351 -4.40 -25.10 9.09
C GLN A 351 -4.00 -25.43 10.55
N ASN A 352 -4.39 -24.58 11.51
CA ASN A 352 -4.05 -24.77 12.92
C ASN A 352 -5.11 -25.57 13.69
N ILE A 353 -6.23 -25.94 13.05
CA ILE A 353 -7.33 -26.68 13.71
C ILE A 353 -6.84 -28.02 14.30
N PRO A 354 -6.06 -28.86 13.60
CA PRO A 354 -5.59 -30.13 14.17
C PRO A 354 -4.73 -29.91 15.42
N GLY A 355 -3.86 -28.90 15.41
CA GLY A 355 -3.01 -28.58 16.54
C GLY A 355 -3.80 -28.10 17.76
N LEU A 356 -4.74 -27.17 17.56
CA LEU A 356 -5.62 -26.70 18.63
C LEU A 356 -6.54 -27.80 19.17
N SER A 357 -7.06 -28.66 18.28
CA SER A 357 -7.85 -29.83 18.69
C SER A 357 -7.02 -30.81 19.52
N ALA A 358 -5.76 -31.07 19.16
CA ALA A 358 -4.86 -31.93 19.94
C ALA A 358 -4.53 -31.32 21.31
N MET A 359 -4.35 -29.99 21.39
CA MET A 359 -4.17 -29.30 22.68
C MET A 359 -5.40 -29.43 23.57
N LEU A 360 -6.60 -29.24 23.03
CA LEU A 360 -7.86 -29.39 23.78
C LEU A 360 -8.09 -30.83 24.28
N ALA A 361 -7.61 -31.83 23.53
CA ALA A 361 -7.71 -33.24 23.89
C ALA A 361 -6.65 -33.70 24.92
N SER A 362 -5.71 -32.83 25.29
CA SER A 362 -4.53 -33.19 26.07
C SER A 362 -4.50 -32.53 27.44
N ASN A 363 -3.57 -32.98 28.28
CA ASN A 363 -3.33 -32.40 29.60
C ASN A 363 -2.21 -31.35 29.53
N GLN A 364 -2.22 -30.41 30.47
CA GLN A 364 -1.27 -29.27 30.53
C GLN A 364 0.21 -29.71 30.46
N SER A 365 0.55 -30.90 30.96
CA SER A 365 1.92 -31.43 30.98
C SER A 365 2.51 -31.76 29.61
N ASN A 366 1.68 -32.08 28.62
CA ASN A 366 2.13 -32.58 27.31
C ASN A 366 2.07 -31.52 26.20
N LEU A 367 1.74 -30.28 26.56
CA LEU A 367 1.50 -29.20 25.60
C LEU A 367 2.73 -28.87 24.76
N ASP A 368 3.92 -28.84 25.35
CA ASP A 368 5.15 -28.51 24.63
C ASP A 368 5.45 -29.55 23.55
N LEU A 369 5.28 -30.84 23.87
CA LEU A 369 5.45 -31.93 22.90
C LEU A 369 4.43 -31.85 21.77
N ILE A 370 3.17 -31.53 22.07
CA ILE A 370 2.11 -31.38 21.06
C ILE A 370 2.38 -30.18 20.18
N MET A 371 2.77 -29.04 20.76
CA MET A 371 3.14 -27.86 20.01
C MET A 371 4.29 -28.14 19.06
N LYS A 372 5.32 -28.85 19.52
CA LYS A 372 6.44 -29.29 18.70
C LYS A 372 6.01 -30.20 17.55
N THR A 373 5.26 -31.25 17.87
CA THR A 373 4.86 -32.29 16.92
C THR A 373 3.90 -31.75 15.85
N MET A 374 3.02 -30.83 16.25
CA MET A 374 2.03 -30.21 15.36
C MET A 374 2.56 -28.95 14.64
N GLY A 375 3.86 -28.63 14.78
CA GLY A 375 4.47 -27.46 14.13
C GLY A 375 3.94 -26.12 14.62
N MET A 376 3.42 -26.06 15.85
CA MET A 376 2.99 -24.83 16.54
C MET A 376 4.10 -24.23 17.41
N GLU A 377 5.22 -24.94 17.60
CA GLU A 377 6.43 -24.41 18.24
C GLU A 377 7.16 -23.46 17.26
N GLY A 378 7.64 -22.30 17.75
CA GLY A 378 8.32 -21.29 16.92
C GLY A 378 7.41 -20.23 16.27
N LEU A 379 6.11 -20.22 16.55
CA LEU A 379 5.19 -19.14 16.13
C LEU A 379 5.63 -17.76 16.66
N CYS A 380 6.26 -17.73 17.83
CA CYS A 380 6.85 -16.52 18.39
C CYS A 380 8.04 -16.03 17.55
N GLU A 381 8.97 -16.91 17.17
CA GLU A 381 10.16 -16.55 16.39
C GLU A 381 9.80 -16.09 14.97
N THR A 382 8.88 -16.78 14.29
CA THR A 382 8.41 -16.39 12.96
C THR A 382 7.59 -15.08 12.96
N ASN A 383 6.77 -14.86 13.99
CA ASN A 383 6.07 -13.58 14.14
C ASN A 383 7.02 -12.45 14.55
N ASN A 384 8.06 -12.71 15.34
CA ASN A 384 9.08 -11.73 15.69
C ASN A 384 9.90 -11.35 14.46
N GLU A 385 10.24 -12.31 13.58
CA GLU A 385 10.92 -12.01 12.31
C GLU A 385 10.05 -11.16 11.37
N LYS A 386 8.73 -11.41 11.32
CA LYS A 386 7.80 -10.56 10.55
C LYS A 386 7.75 -9.12 11.05
N ARG A 387 8.00 -8.91 12.35
CA ARG A 387 7.99 -7.59 13.01
C ARG A 387 9.39 -7.04 13.27
N ARG A 388 10.41 -7.66 12.68
CA ARG A 388 11.81 -7.23 12.79
C ARG A 388 11.91 -5.79 12.27
N GLY A 389 12.42 -4.90 13.12
CA GLY A 389 12.54 -3.46 12.81
C GLY A 389 11.30 -2.61 13.11
N GLU A 390 10.19 -3.19 13.60
CA GLU A 390 9.01 -2.42 14.00
C GLU A 390 9.21 -1.77 15.39
N PRO A 391 9.00 -0.44 15.55
CA PRO A 391 9.14 0.25 16.83
C PRO A 391 8.37 -0.40 17.99
N GLY A 392 9.05 -0.58 19.13
CA GLY A 392 8.48 -1.10 20.38
C GLY A 392 8.38 -2.61 20.47
N HIS A 393 8.87 -3.34 19.47
CA HIS A 393 8.95 -4.80 19.51
C HIS A 393 10.34 -5.26 19.99
N PRO A 394 10.43 -6.41 20.68
CA PRO A 394 11.70 -6.95 21.14
C PRO A 394 12.62 -7.31 19.98
N LEU A 395 13.93 -7.18 20.17
CA LEU A 395 14.92 -7.59 19.19
C LEU A 395 14.84 -9.09 18.91
N VAL A 396 15.05 -9.46 17.64
CA VAL A 396 15.15 -10.87 17.24
C VAL A 396 16.57 -11.35 17.55
N LYS A 397 16.74 -12.64 17.87
CA LYS A 397 18.05 -13.26 18.16
C LYS A 397 19.12 -12.91 17.12
N ALA A 398 18.77 -12.92 15.83
CA ALA A 398 19.69 -12.58 14.75
C ALA A 398 20.20 -11.13 14.80
N ASP A 399 19.38 -10.18 15.30
CA ASP A 399 19.77 -8.78 15.42
C ASP A 399 20.50 -8.48 16.72
N LEU A 400 20.29 -9.29 17.77
CA LEU A 400 21.10 -9.22 19.00
C LEU A 400 22.59 -9.45 18.72
N ASP A 401 22.92 -10.27 17.73
CA ASP A 401 24.32 -10.51 17.34
C ASP A 401 24.91 -9.36 16.47
N LEU A 402 24.06 -8.42 16.01
CA LEU A 402 24.43 -7.34 15.10
C LEU A 402 24.41 -5.95 15.76
N ILE A 403 24.01 -5.85 17.03
CA ILE A 403 24.00 -4.58 17.74
C ILE A 403 25.43 -4.10 18.04
N GLN A 404 25.67 -2.82 17.81
CA GLN A 404 26.93 -2.16 18.11
C GLN A 404 26.67 -0.76 18.66
N LEU A 405 27.36 -0.41 19.74
CA LEU A 405 27.36 0.94 20.27
C LEU A 405 28.33 1.83 19.46
N LYS A 406 27.80 2.86 18.80
CA LYS A 406 28.60 3.86 18.07
C LYS A 406 28.17 5.27 18.46
N PRO A 407 28.68 5.79 19.59
CA PRO A 407 28.21 7.06 20.17
C PRO A 407 28.39 8.28 19.26
N LEU A 408 29.39 8.26 18.38
CA LEU A 408 29.72 9.36 17.46
C LEU A 408 29.14 9.16 16.05
N LYS A 409 28.34 8.11 15.83
CA LYS A 409 27.70 7.88 14.54
C LYS A 409 26.64 8.95 14.29
N VAL A 410 26.62 9.47 13.06
CA VAL A 410 25.51 10.30 12.58
C VAL A 410 24.35 9.39 12.23
N PHE A 411 23.28 9.44 13.03
CA PHE A 411 22.05 8.68 12.77
C PHE A 411 21.17 9.40 11.75
N ALA A 412 20.73 8.66 10.74
CA ALA A 412 19.83 9.18 9.72
C ALA A 412 18.38 9.20 10.21
N LYS A 413 17.57 10.09 9.64
CA LYS A 413 16.11 10.06 9.83
C LYS A 413 15.56 8.74 9.26
N ASP A 414 14.62 8.15 9.98
CA ASP A 414 14.00 6.86 9.74
C ASP A 414 14.93 5.63 9.87
N GLU A 415 16.12 5.81 10.46
CA GLU A 415 17.03 4.71 10.79
C GLU A 415 16.48 3.84 11.94
N ILE A 416 16.56 2.52 11.80
CA ILE A 416 16.18 1.54 12.83
C ILE A 416 17.34 1.34 13.79
N VAL A 417 17.05 1.49 15.07
CA VAL A 417 17.99 1.40 16.18
C VAL A 417 17.46 0.49 17.27
N ALA A 418 18.33 0.02 18.16
CA ALA A 418 17.95 -0.73 19.35
C ALA A 418 18.10 0.15 20.60
N VAL A 419 17.09 0.12 21.46
CA VAL A 419 17.04 0.92 22.69
C VAL A 419 16.63 0.04 23.88
N LYS A 420 17.13 0.40 25.06
CA LYS A 420 16.76 -0.28 26.31
C LYS A 420 15.51 0.37 26.88
N GLU A 421 14.46 -0.41 27.14
CA GLU A 421 13.22 0.10 27.74
C GLU A 421 13.28 0.00 29.28
N GLU A 422 13.08 1.12 29.97
CA GLU A 422 13.00 1.14 31.44
C GLU A 422 11.76 0.37 31.93
N GLY A 423 11.98 -0.73 32.65
CA GLY A 423 10.92 -1.55 33.25
C GLY A 423 10.87 -3.02 32.80
N ASN A 424 11.68 -3.41 31.81
CA ASN A 424 11.83 -4.81 31.40
C ASN A 424 13.23 -5.31 31.76
N GLU A 425 13.33 -6.27 32.68
CA GLU A 425 14.62 -6.87 33.10
C GLU A 425 15.30 -7.67 31.98
N SER A 426 14.65 -7.85 30.82
CA SER A 426 15.13 -8.74 29.76
C SER A 426 14.72 -8.30 28.34
N GLY A 427 15.09 -7.10 27.88
CA GLY A 427 15.01 -6.86 26.44
C GLY A 427 15.40 -5.49 25.90
N LEU A 428 16.22 -5.51 24.85
CA LEU A 428 16.33 -4.42 23.89
C LEU A 428 15.12 -4.44 22.95
N VAL A 429 14.61 -3.26 22.59
CA VAL A 429 13.49 -3.10 21.65
C VAL A 429 13.90 -2.26 20.43
N TYR A 430 13.22 -2.45 19.31
CA TYR A 430 13.44 -1.62 18.13
C TYR A 430 12.89 -0.21 18.34
N GLY A 431 13.61 0.78 17.83
CA GLY A 431 13.19 2.17 17.72
C GLY A 431 13.49 2.72 16.33
N VAL A 432 12.82 3.81 15.96
CA VAL A 432 13.07 4.53 14.70
C VAL A 432 13.39 5.98 14.99
N VAL A 433 14.50 6.48 14.44
CA VAL A 433 14.99 7.85 14.61
C VAL A 433 14.11 8.83 13.82
N LEU A 434 13.56 9.85 14.48
CA LEU A 434 12.70 10.86 13.86
C LEU A 434 13.47 12.11 13.49
N GLU A 435 14.31 12.55 14.42
CA GLU A 435 15.11 13.76 14.33
C GLU A 435 16.45 13.49 15.00
N SER A 436 17.52 13.98 14.37
CA SER A 436 18.89 13.84 14.85
C SER A 436 19.52 15.23 14.95
N GLY A 437 20.09 15.55 16.10
CA GLY A 437 20.73 16.84 16.36
C GLY A 437 22.14 16.95 15.78
N GLY A 438 22.27 17.06 14.45
CA GLY A 438 23.49 17.52 13.74
C GLY A 438 24.75 16.63 13.84
N GLY A 439 25.49 16.47 12.75
CA GLY A 439 26.63 15.54 12.67
C GLY A 439 27.96 16.06 13.23
N GLY A 440 28.71 15.19 13.92
CA GLY A 440 30.12 15.39 14.31
C GLY A 440 30.48 15.21 15.79
N SER A 441 29.48 15.14 16.68
CA SER A 441 29.64 14.95 18.13
C SER A 441 28.51 14.07 18.69
N LEU A 442 28.49 13.80 20.00
CA LEU A 442 27.30 13.24 20.67
C LEU A 442 26.09 14.07 20.23
N SER A 443 24.99 13.41 19.88
CA SER A 443 23.78 14.06 19.36
C SER A 443 22.56 13.56 20.12
N ARG A 444 21.59 14.46 20.31
CA ARG A 444 20.30 14.09 20.91
C ARG A 444 19.40 13.56 19.80
N LEU A 445 18.83 12.38 20.02
CA LEU A 445 18.03 11.64 19.07
C LEU A 445 16.62 11.53 19.60
N ARG A 446 15.65 11.89 18.77
CA ARG A 446 14.23 11.65 19.04
C ARG A 446 13.84 10.31 18.43
N ILE A 447 13.49 9.33 19.25
CA ILE A 447 13.27 7.95 18.83
C ILE A 447 11.83 7.54 19.13
N ARG A 448 11.16 6.98 18.13
CA ARG A 448 9.85 6.34 18.29
C ARG A 448 10.04 4.88 18.73
N VAL A 449 9.45 4.49 19.85
CA VAL A 449 9.55 3.14 20.46
C VAL A 449 8.16 2.50 20.58
N GLY A 450 7.17 3.00 19.86
CA GLY A 450 5.81 2.47 19.83
C GLY A 450 4.90 3.34 18.98
N LYS A 451 3.59 3.07 18.98
CA LYS A 451 2.64 3.83 18.17
C LYS A 451 2.59 5.32 18.52
N GLU A 452 2.70 5.64 19.80
CA GLU A 452 2.61 7.02 20.32
C GLU A 452 3.70 7.34 21.35
N LYS A 453 4.60 6.38 21.63
CA LYS A 453 5.70 6.57 22.58
C LYS A 453 6.93 7.08 21.83
N VAL A 454 7.32 8.32 22.13
CA VAL A 454 8.53 8.97 21.64
C VAL A 454 9.41 9.29 22.85
N ILE A 455 10.68 8.90 22.76
CA ILE A 455 11.69 9.16 23.78
C ILE A 455 12.86 9.93 23.18
N ASP A 456 13.41 10.88 23.94
CA ASP A 456 14.59 11.64 23.53
C ASP A 456 15.81 11.04 24.26
N LEU A 457 16.70 10.38 23.52
CA LEU A 457 17.92 9.72 24.03
C LEU A 457 19.19 10.37 23.48
N ILE A 458 20.32 10.13 24.12
CA ILE A 458 21.64 10.54 23.62
C ILE A 458 22.19 9.43 22.71
N SER A 459 22.96 9.77 21.68
CA SER A 459 23.59 8.79 20.77
C SER A 459 24.44 7.72 21.47
N SER A 460 24.91 7.94 22.70
CA SER A 460 25.61 6.96 23.56
C SER A 460 24.69 5.93 24.22
N GLU A 461 23.38 6.13 24.21
CA GLU A 461 22.38 5.23 24.80
C GLU A 461 21.66 4.40 23.72
N VAL A 462 22.05 4.59 22.46
CA VAL A 462 21.37 4.04 21.28
C VAL A 462 22.29 3.08 20.56
N LEU A 463 21.83 1.85 20.39
CA LEU A 463 22.57 0.79 19.71
C LEU A 463 22.23 0.81 18.22
N SER A 464 23.27 0.86 17.40
CA SER A 464 23.15 0.79 15.95
C SER A 464 23.25 -0.66 15.48
N LEU A 465 22.60 -1.00 14.36
CA LEU A 465 22.69 -2.32 13.74
C LEU A 465 23.84 -2.33 12.72
N GLN A 466 24.77 -3.28 12.85
CA GLN A 466 25.90 -3.47 11.95
C GLN A 466 25.51 -4.31 10.72
N SER A 467 26.19 -4.08 9.59
CA SER A 467 26.05 -4.94 8.41
C SER A 467 26.57 -6.36 8.70
N GLY A 468 25.78 -7.38 8.35
CA GLY A 468 26.13 -8.79 8.58
C GLY A 468 27.45 -9.25 7.96
N VAL A 469 27.96 -8.54 6.95
CA VAL A 469 29.28 -8.80 6.32
C VAL A 469 30.44 -8.49 7.26
N MET A 470 30.25 -7.55 8.19
CA MET A 470 31.30 -7.15 9.12
C MET A 470 31.26 -7.92 10.46
N ALA A 471 30.09 -8.42 10.86
CA ALA A 471 29.95 -9.26 12.07
C ALA A 471 30.64 -10.64 11.90
N THR A 472 30.59 -11.23 10.70
CA THR A 472 31.23 -12.52 10.40
C THR A 472 32.76 -12.47 10.41
N LYS A 473 33.38 -11.30 10.25
CA LYS A 473 34.84 -11.14 10.34
C LYS A 473 35.36 -11.06 11.79
N GLN A 474 34.50 -10.69 12.75
CA GLN A 474 34.88 -10.58 14.17
C GLN A 474 34.64 -11.87 14.94
N ASN A 475 33.63 -12.67 14.55
CA ASN A 475 33.29 -13.94 15.21
C ASN A 475 34.15 -15.15 14.76
N GLY A 476 35.26 -14.91 14.04
CA GLY A 476 36.19 -15.95 13.60
C GLY A 476 37.11 -16.49 14.71
N GLU A 477 37.16 -15.84 15.88
CA GLU A 477 37.97 -16.28 17.01
C GLU A 477 37.13 -16.37 18.30
N VAL A 478 36.95 -17.61 18.76
CA VAL A 478 36.47 -18.08 20.07
C VAL A 478 34.95 -17.99 20.34
N ALA A 479 34.31 -19.16 20.27
CA ALA A 479 33.00 -19.43 20.83
C ALA A 479 33.09 -19.66 22.35
N ASN A 480 32.39 -18.84 23.13
CA ASN A 480 31.66 -19.26 24.35
C ASN A 480 30.71 -18.13 24.79
N GLY A 481 29.53 -18.53 25.26
CA GLY A 481 28.37 -17.66 25.46
C GLY A 481 28.63 -16.39 26.26
N VAL A 482 28.10 -15.27 25.76
CA VAL A 482 28.21 -13.96 26.39
C VAL A 482 26.84 -13.51 26.89
N SER A 483 26.74 -13.30 28.20
CA SER A 483 25.61 -12.67 28.89
C SER A 483 25.48 -11.19 28.49
N PRO A 484 24.32 -10.54 28.71
CA PRO A 484 23.99 -9.19 28.20
C PRO A 484 24.89 -8.05 28.71
N ASP A 485 25.80 -8.33 29.65
CA ASP A 485 26.58 -7.32 30.38
C ASP A 485 27.97 -7.05 29.80
N ASN A 486 28.38 -7.71 28.71
CA ASN A 486 29.70 -7.52 28.10
C ASN A 486 29.61 -7.06 26.63
N LEU A 487 29.33 -5.76 26.42
CA LEU A 487 29.45 -5.12 25.11
C LEU A 487 30.87 -4.55 24.94
N SER A 488 31.71 -5.19 24.12
CA SER A 488 33.08 -4.72 23.90
C SER A 488 33.12 -3.49 22.98
N CYS A 489 33.76 -2.40 23.42
CA CYS A 489 34.16 -1.31 22.54
C CYS A 489 35.42 -1.72 21.75
N THR A 490 35.35 -1.78 20.42
CA THR A 490 36.53 -2.06 19.58
C THR A 490 37.41 -0.81 19.49
N ASN A 491 38.61 -0.87 20.08
CA ASN A 491 39.63 0.17 19.98
C ASN A 491 40.29 0.18 18.59
N GLY A 492 40.09 1.26 17.82
CA GLY A 492 40.93 1.57 16.67
C GLY A 492 42.26 2.15 17.14
N LEU A 493 43.32 1.34 17.11
CA LEU A 493 44.70 1.76 17.38
C LEU A 493 45.15 2.82 16.36
N LEU A 494 45.73 3.90 16.89
CA LEU A 494 46.52 4.90 16.17
C LEU A 494 47.67 4.20 15.43
N GLN A 495 47.68 4.28 14.09
CA GLN A 495 48.84 3.91 13.29
C GLN A 495 49.28 5.11 12.45
N SER A 496 50.58 5.36 12.52
CA SER A 496 51.35 6.45 11.93
C SER A 496 51.07 6.65 10.45
N VAL A 497 50.96 7.92 10.06
CA VAL A 497 50.89 8.38 8.67
C VAL A 497 52.31 8.47 8.14
N ASP A 498 52.69 7.58 7.21
CA ASP A 498 53.76 7.79 6.25
C ASP A 498 53.22 7.49 4.84
N ASP A 499 53.33 8.50 3.98
CA ASP A 499 53.37 8.55 2.51
C ASP A 499 52.57 7.54 1.68
N ILE A 500 51.52 8.03 0.99
CA ILE A 500 51.40 7.92 -0.48
C ILE A 500 50.79 9.22 -1.02
N GLN A 501 51.54 9.87 -1.89
CA GLN A 501 51.23 11.06 -2.67
C GLN A 501 50.70 10.65 -4.06
N ASP A 502 49.89 11.53 -4.66
CA ASP A 502 49.41 11.54 -6.06
C ASP A 502 48.29 10.52 -6.40
N ASP A 503 47.17 10.84 -7.04
CA ASP A 503 46.74 11.95 -7.89
C ASP A 503 45.23 12.14 -7.74
N LEU A 504 44.72 13.37 -7.89
CA LEU A 504 43.61 13.75 -8.79
C LEU A 504 43.14 15.17 -8.47
N GLU A 505 43.69 16.12 -9.23
CA GLU A 505 43.20 17.49 -9.33
C GLU A 505 41.77 17.56 -9.92
N PHE A 506 40.95 18.30 -9.19
CA PHE A 506 40.03 19.36 -9.64
C PHE A 506 39.29 19.21 -10.98
N ASN A 507 37.96 19.36 -10.90
CA ASN A 507 37.35 20.64 -11.28
C ASN A 507 35.88 20.68 -10.85
N LEU A 508 35.46 21.77 -10.21
CA LEU A 508 34.33 22.59 -10.69
C LEU A 508 34.31 23.91 -9.91
N THR A 509 34.67 24.94 -10.65
CA THR A 509 34.49 26.37 -10.37
C THR A 509 33.04 26.70 -10.00
N SER A 510 32.85 27.53 -8.98
CA SER A 510 31.68 28.43 -8.93
C SER A 510 32.07 29.75 -8.26
N ASN A 511 32.14 30.78 -9.10
CA ASN A 511 32.02 32.16 -8.70
C ASN A 511 30.59 32.43 -8.23
N GLY A 512 30.46 33.23 -7.17
CA GLY A 512 29.38 34.20 -6.93
C GLY A 512 27.94 33.69 -6.99
N ASP A 513 27.33 33.50 -5.82
CA ASP A 513 26.17 34.32 -5.44
C ASP A 513 25.80 34.07 -3.97
N GLU A 514 25.88 35.13 -3.18
CA GLU A 514 25.31 35.22 -1.84
C GLU A 514 23.80 35.00 -1.90
N LYS A 515 23.33 33.82 -1.49
CA LYS A 515 21.95 33.64 -1.04
C LYS A 515 21.91 32.86 0.27
N ASN A 516 21.48 33.58 1.30
CA ASN A 516 21.04 33.12 2.62
C ASN A 516 20.59 31.65 2.65
N VAL A 517 21.46 30.77 3.17
CA VAL A 517 21.04 29.47 3.66
C VAL A 517 20.61 29.65 5.11
N VAL A 518 19.31 29.76 5.31
CA VAL A 518 18.66 29.64 6.61
C VAL A 518 18.97 28.24 7.14
N THR A 519 19.85 28.15 8.14
CA THR A 519 20.03 26.93 8.93
C THR A 519 18.73 26.59 9.63
N ASN A 520 18.10 25.48 9.24
CA ASN A 520 17.00 24.87 9.98
C ASN A 520 17.46 24.61 11.43
N GLN A 521 16.97 25.44 12.36
CA GLN A 521 17.15 25.21 13.79
C GLN A 521 16.43 23.92 14.15
N SER A 522 17.16 22.88 14.58
CA SER A 522 16.56 21.67 15.12
C SER A 522 15.81 22.01 16.42
N ALA A 523 14.58 21.49 16.58
CA ALA A 523 13.74 21.73 17.77
C ALA A 523 14.19 20.94 19.02
N LEU A 524 15.42 20.41 19.01
CA LEU A 524 15.99 19.58 20.07
C LEU A 524 16.86 20.43 20.98
N ARG A 525 16.78 20.19 22.30
CA ARG A 525 17.64 20.88 23.26
C ARG A 525 19.13 20.62 22.94
N PRO A 526 19.99 21.64 22.96
CA PRO A 526 21.44 21.46 22.90
C PRO A 526 21.92 20.55 24.02
N ILE A 527 22.98 19.78 23.75
CA ILE A 527 23.60 18.90 24.74
C ILE A 527 24.35 19.73 25.77
N ASP A 528 24.06 19.51 27.05
CA ASP A 528 24.68 20.23 28.16
C ASP A 528 25.96 19.51 28.63
N ARG A 529 26.84 20.22 29.33
CA ARG A 529 28.11 19.72 29.88
C ARG A 529 27.91 18.46 30.72
N ARG A 530 26.81 18.39 31.48
CA ARG A 530 26.47 17.25 32.35
C ARG A 530 26.12 16.01 31.55
N ASP A 531 25.45 16.17 30.40
CA ASP A 531 25.06 15.08 29.52
C ASP A 531 26.30 14.41 28.88
N ILE A 532 27.33 15.21 28.54
CA ILE A 532 28.61 14.71 28.02
C ILE A 532 29.35 13.88 29.08
N VAL A 533 29.44 14.39 30.31
CA VAL A 533 30.10 13.69 31.42
C VAL A 533 29.34 12.40 31.79
N HIS A 534 28.01 12.42 31.78
CA HIS A 534 27.18 11.25 32.01
C HIS A 534 27.37 10.19 30.93
N ALA A 535 27.34 10.58 29.65
CA ALA A 535 27.58 9.68 28.52
C ALA A 535 28.96 9.01 28.59
N VAL A 536 30.00 9.77 28.95
CA VAL A 536 31.37 9.23 29.12
C VAL A 536 31.43 8.25 30.30
N GLN A 537 30.78 8.57 31.41
CA GLN A 537 30.72 7.69 32.58
C GLN A 537 29.99 6.38 32.26
N ASP A 538 28.89 6.42 31.51
CA ASP A 538 28.13 5.23 31.14
C ASP A 538 28.87 4.35 30.13
N LEU A 539 29.55 4.96 29.17
CA LEU A 539 30.44 4.24 28.25
C LEU A 539 31.56 3.53 29.02
N LEU A 540 32.17 4.19 30.01
CA LEU A 540 33.24 3.58 30.79
C LEU A 540 32.72 2.49 31.73
N LYS A 541 31.57 2.69 32.37
CA LYS A 541 30.90 1.63 33.14
C LYS A 541 30.62 0.40 32.28
N SER A 542 30.16 0.58 31.04
CA SER A 542 29.93 -0.53 30.10
C SER A 542 31.21 -1.28 29.72
N ALA A 543 32.37 -0.64 29.86
CA ALA A 543 33.69 -1.23 29.68
C ALA A 543 34.34 -1.70 31.00
N ASN A 544 33.60 -1.75 32.11
CA ASN A 544 34.10 -2.04 33.47
C ASN A 544 35.21 -1.09 33.96
N LEU A 545 35.18 0.17 33.51
CA LEU A 545 36.09 1.23 33.91
C LEU A 545 35.30 2.34 34.64
N SER A 546 35.93 2.99 35.62
CA SER A 546 35.35 4.15 36.33
C SER A 546 36.30 5.33 36.24
N LEU A 547 35.79 6.54 35.99
CA LEU A 547 36.59 7.75 36.20
C LEU A 547 36.95 7.88 37.68
N ASN A 548 38.20 8.25 37.95
CA ASN A 548 38.59 8.82 39.23
C ASN A 548 37.96 10.21 39.38
N ASP A 549 37.54 10.57 40.59
CA ASP A 549 36.86 11.84 40.87
C ASP A 549 37.67 13.07 40.45
N ASP A 550 39.01 13.00 40.54
CA ASP A 550 39.91 14.06 40.08
C ASP A 550 39.86 14.28 38.57
N VAL A 551 39.75 13.20 37.78
CA VAL A 551 39.66 13.27 36.32
C VAL A 551 38.32 13.84 35.90
N LYS A 552 37.25 13.54 36.65
CA LYS A 552 35.91 14.09 36.42
C LYS A 552 35.91 15.60 36.65
N LEU A 553 36.50 16.07 37.75
CA LEU A 553 36.63 17.50 38.07
C LEU A 553 37.46 18.25 37.01
N VAL A 554 38.59 17.68 36.58
CA VAL A 554 39.43 18.27 35.53
C VAL A 554 38.69 18.33 34.20
N MET A 555 37.87 17.34 33.88
CA MET A 555 37.07 17.32 32.66
C MET A 555 35.94 18.35 32.69
N GLU A 556 35.23 18.48 33.81
CA GLU A 556 34.23 19.53 34.04
C GLU A 556 34.86 20.93 33.90
N SER A 557 36.04 21.15 34.48
CA SER A 557 36.77 22.43 34.40
C SER A 557 37.26 22.73 32.98
N ASN A 558 37.74 21.74 32.23
CA ASN A 558 38.16 21.93 30.84
C ASN A 558 36.98 22.29 29.91
N LEU A 559 35.82 21.67 30.12
CA LEU A 559 34.59 22.02 29.39
C LEU A 559 34.15 23.46 29.72
N GLU A 560 34.29 23.87 30.98
CA GLU A 560 34.01 25.25 31.39
C GLU A 560 34.92 26.28 30.74
N LEU A 561 36.22 26.01 30.68
CA LEU A 561 37.19 26.89 30.02
C LEU A 561 36.91 27.03 28.52
N ARG A 562 36.54 25.94 27.84
CA ARG A 562 36.20 25.98 26.40
C ARG A 562 35.01 26.87 26.10
N ASP A 563 33.97 26.84 26.92
CA ASP A 563 32.81 27.72 26.75
C ASP A 563 33.16 29.19 27.02
N GLN A 564 34.03 29.46 28.00
CA GLN A 564 34.53 30.82 28.24
C GLN A 564 35.33 31.34 27.05
N MET A 565 36.14 30.49 26.40
CA MET A 565 36.83 30.84 25.16
C MET A 565 35.84 31.14 24.03
N ALA A 566 34.86 30.27 23.80
CA ALA A 566 33.85 30.49 22.75
C ALA A 566 33.05 31.78 22.94
N GLN A 567 32.70 32.14 24.18
CA GLN A 567 32.05 33.42 24.49
C GLN A 567 32.96 34.62 24.21
N LYS A 568 34.26 34.51 24.53
CA LYS A 568 35.22 35.57 24.26
C LYS A 568 35.50 35.73 22.76
N ASP A 569 35.52 34.64 21.99
CA ASP A 569 35.66 34.70 20.54
C ASP A 569 34.47 35.41 19.90
N LEU A 570 33.24 35.09 20.30
CA LEU A 570 32.04 35.81 19.84
C LEU A 570 32.08 37.30 20.20
N HIS A 571 32.57 37.63 21.40
CA HIS A 571 32.74 39.01 21.82
C HIS A 571 33.80 39.73 20.99
N MET A 572 34.93 39.07 20.71
CA MET A 572 36.00 39.59 19.88
C MET A 572 35.54 39.83 18.43
N ASP A 573 34.75 38.93 17.86
CA ASP A 573 34.14 39.10 16.54
C ASP A 573 33.15 40.27 16.49
N SER A 574 32.45 40.55 17.60
CA SER A 574 31.61 41.75 17.72
C SER A 574 32.45 43.02 17.72
N LEU A 575 33.52 43.05 18.51
CA LEU A 575 34.43 44.19 18.59
C LEU A 575 35.14 44.47 17.26
N VAL A 576 35.56 43.42 16.53
CA VAL A 576 36.17 43.56 15.20
C VAL A 576 35.16 44.14 14.20
N ARG A 577 33.89 43.74 14.26
CA ARG A 577 32.82 44.31 13.43
C ARG A 577 32.59 45.78 13.73
N GLU A 578 32.54 46.16 15.00
CA GLU A 578 32.43 47.56 15.43
C GLU A 578 33.62 48.41 14.97
N GLY A 579 34.85 47.89 15.11
CA GLY A 579 36.06 48.54 14.62
C GLY A 579 36.05 48.78 13.10
N ARG A 580 35.58 47.80 12.32
CA ARG A 580 35.41 47.98 10.86
C ARG A 580 34.35 49.03 10.53
N ALA A 581 33.26 49.10 11.29
CA ALA A 581 32.22 50.10 11.09
C ALA A 581 32.73 51.52 11.38
N LEU A 582 33.50 51.71 12.45
CA LEU A 582 34.16 52.97 12.79
C LEU A 582 35.16 53.41 11.71
N ALA A 583 35.99 52.50 11.21
CA ALA A 583 36.93 52.80 10.13
C ALA A 583 36.21 53.27 8.85
N LYS A 584 35.07 52.64 8.51
CA LYS A 584 34.23 53.01 7.37
C LYS A 584 33.55 54.37 7.55
N ASN A 585 33.24 54.76 8.79
CA ASN A 585 32.70 56.09 9.07
C ASN A 585 33.78 57.17 9.00
N LEU A 586 35.01 56.88 9.43
CA LEU A 586 36.14 57.80 9.32
C LEU A 586 36.51 58.07 7.85
N SER A 587 36.52 57.04 7.00
CA SER A 587 36.81 57.23 5.57
C SER A 587 35.78 58.12 4.88
N LYS A 588 34.48 57.95 5.21
CA LYS A 588 33.42 58.83 4.72
C LYS A 588 33.57 60.27 5.19
N GLY A 589 34.06 60.47 6.41
CA GLY A 589 34.37 61.79 6.94
C GLY A 589 35.49 62.47 6.16
N ILE A 590 36.56 61.74 5.82
CA ILE A 590 37.69 62.24 5.04
C ILE A 590 37.25 62.61 3.61
N ASP A 591 36.42 61.78 2.96
CA ASP A 591 35.91 62.05 1.61
C ASP A 591 35.06 63.34 1.53
N ALA A 592 34.43 63.77 2.63
CA ALA A 592 33.62 65.00 2.68
C ALA A 592 34.47 66.30 2.64
N PHE A 593 35.77 66.23 2.95
CA PHE A 593 36.68 67.38 2.97
C PHE A 593 37.53 67.53 1.69
N LEU A 594 37.29 66.69 0.68
CA LEU A 594 38.03 66.69 -0.58
C LEU A 594 37.20 67.31 -1.71
N CYS A 595 37.82 68.14 -2.55
CA CYS A 595 37.17 68.71 -3.74
C CYS A 595 36.72 67.60 -4.70
N PRO A 596 35.46 67.60 -5.20
CA PRO A 596 34.93 66.54 -6.07
C PRO A 596 35.66 66.37 -7.41
N ILE A 597 36.31 67.43 -7.91
CA ILE A 597 36.92 67.44 -9.25
C ILE A 597 38.42 67.14 -9.17
N THR A 598 39.13 67.82 -8.27
CA THR A 598 40.60 67.71 -8.21
C THR A 598 41.10 66.81 -7.09
N ARG A 599 40.25 66.45 -6.11
CA ARG A 599 40.63 65.71 -4.89
C ARG A 599 41.80 66.35 -4.11
N VAL A 600 42.02 67.64 -4.29
CA VAL A 600 43.02 68.41 -3.53
C VAL A 600 42.30 69.17 -2.41
N SER A 601 42.87 69.17 -1.21
CA SER A 601 42.42 69.99 -0.10
C SER A 601 43.04 71.39 -0.22
N SER A 602 42.24 72.41 -0.54
CA SER A 602 42.71 73.79 -0.49
C SER A 602 41.64 74.73 0.08
N LEU A 603 41.93 75.26 1.27
CA LEU A 603 41.23 76.35 1.94
C LEU A 603 41.67 77.71 1.35
N CYS A 604 40.73 78.62 1.06
CA CYS A 604 40.88 80.10 1.09
C CYS A 604 39.47 80.71 0.90
N VAL A 605 38.84 81.35 1.90
CA VAL A 605 38.99 82.72 2.46
C VAL A 605 38.59 83.83 1.48
N ASP A 606 37.56 84.57 1.91
CA ASP A 606 36.62 85.45 1.19
C ASP A 606 37.20 86.74 0.59
N ILE A 607 36.52 87.27 -0.46
CA ILE A 607 36.17 88.71 -0.55
C ILE A 607 34.75 88.88 -1.11
N LEU A 608 33.93 89.60 -0.34
CA LEU A 608 32.51 89.93 -0.55
C LEU A 608 32.29 91.05 -1.59
N THR A 609 31.32 90.85 -2.49
CA THR A 609 30.40 91.91 -2.96
C THR A 609 29.05 91.30 -3.38
N GLU A 610 27.98 91.72 -2.70
CA GLU A 610 26.55 91.48 -2.97
C GLU A 610 26.07 90.01 -3.15
N GLY A 611 26.04 89.27 -2.03
CA GLY A 611 24.91 88.39 -1.71
C GLY A 611 24.99 86.88 -2.01
N TYR A 612 26.02 86.38 -2.71
CA TYR A 612 26.19 84.93 -2.94
C TYR A 612 27.66 84.52 -2.83
N VAL A 613 28.00 83.65 -1.88
CA VAL A 613 29.35 83.02 -1.76
C VAL A 613 29.30 81.66 -2.44
N ALA A 614 29.97 81.53 -3.58
CA ALA A 614 30.25 80.25 -4.23
C ALA A 614 31.70 79.84 -3.93
N TYR A 615 31.90 78.64 -3.38
CA TYR A 615 33.21 78.07 -3.11
C TYR A 615 33.70 77.30 -4.34
N ASP A 616 34.33 77.98 -5.29
CA ASP A 616 34.92 77.31 -6.45
C ASP A 616 36.42 77.05 -6.24
N CYS A 617 36.82 75.82 -6.58
CA CYS A 617 38.23 75.41 -6.57
C CYS A 617 39.03 76.27 -7.56
N LEU A 618 40.21 76.77 -7.15
CA LEU A 618 41.07 77.65 -7.96
C LEU A 618 41.36 77.10 -9.37
N TYR A 619 41.43 75.78 -9.51
CA TYR A 619 41.66 75.12 -10.80
C TYR A 619 40.43 75.15 -11.73
N CYS A 620 39.22 75.21 -11.19
CA CYS A 620 37.97 75.30 -11.96
C CYS A 620 37.68 76.73 -12.42
N ILE A 621 38.12 77.74 -11.65
CA ILE A 621 37.96 79.16 -11.99
C ILE A 621 38.80 79.54 -13.23
N MET A 622 40.00 78.98 -13.38
CA MET A 622 40.87 79.26 -14.53
C MET A 622 40.34 78.74 -15.89
N PHE A 623 39.35 77.84 -15.88
CA PHE A 623 38.75 77.30 -17.12
C PHE A 623 37.54 78.12 -17.62
N SER A 624 36.97 79.03 -16.81
CA SER A 624 35.76 79.77 -17.20
C SER A 624 36.03 81.10 -17.93
N GLU A 625 37.22 81.69 -17.84
CA GLU A 625 37.54 82.97 -18.50
C GLU A 625 37.84 82.87 -20.01
N HIS A 626 37.89 81.67 -20.60
CA HIS A 626 38.14 81.49 -22.04
C HIS A 626 36.86 81.43 -22.92
N PHE A 627 35.68 81.68 -22.34
CA PHE A 627 34.42 81.81 -23.07
C PHE A 627 33.68 83.10 -22.67
N PHE A 628 34.14 84.25 -23.18
CA PHE A 628 33.31 85.41 -23.51
C PHE A 628 33.94 86.22 -24.64
#